data_AF-A0A956LAV0-F1
#
_entry.id   AF-A0A956LAV0-F1
#
_cell.length_a   1.000
_cell.length_b   1.000
_cell.length_c   1.000
_cell.angle_alpha   90.00
_cell.angle_beta   90.00
_cell.angle_gamma   90.00
#
_symmetry.space_group_name_H-M   'P 1'
#
loop_
_entity.id
_entity.type
_entity.pdbx_description
1 polymer ?
#
loop_
_entity_poly.entity_id
_entity_poly.type
_entity_poly.pdbx_seq_one_letter_code
_entity_poly.pdbx_strand_id
1 'polypeptide(L)'
;MQVSPAITGRSIIRDGALVRDEWTWIDDDAPLPVLTRARDVLVSSARWRRDRAALLTRGGRVGVRLQTDELAASIADDVGHLALIEIHVHKFVDGRFYTTARLLRMRHGFTGELRATGDVLPDQLFFMRRCGFDSFELRQDKRVETALRALESFSVVYQGAEDQAPLYRRRALG
;
A
#
# COMPACT_ATOMS: atom_id res chain seq x y z
N MET A 1 -32.45 -9.59 3.92
CA MET A 1 -31.92 -9.20 2.60
C MET A 1 -30.40 -9.14 2.72
N GLN A 2 -29.69 -10.22 2.34
CA GLN A 2 -28.23 -10.27 2.41
C GLN A 2 -27.65 -9.45 1.26
N VAL A 3 -27.17 -8.25 1.56
CA VAL A 3 -26.38 -7.47 0.61
C VAL A 3 -25.04 -8.18 0.51
N SER A 4 -24.84 -8.94 -0.56
CA SER A 4 -23.54 -9.56 -0.84
C SER A 4 -22.53 -8.42 -1.07
N PRO A 5 -21.39 -8.38 -0.37
CA PRO A 5 -20.38 -7.37 -0.61
C PRO A 5 -19.93 -7.46 -2.07
N ALA A 6 -19.91 -6.33 -2.77
CA ALA A 6 -19.57 -6.28 -4.17
C ALA A 6 -18.16 -6.86 -4.39
N ILE A 7 -18.07 -7.99 -5.10
CA ILE A 7 -16.80 -8.53 -5.58
C ILE A 7 -16.27 -7.50 -6.58
N THR A 8 -15.42 -6.62 -6.08
CA THR A 8 -14.81 -5.59 -6.89
C THR A 8 -13.58 -6.21 -7.53
N GLY A 9 -13.82 -7.03 -8.57
CA GLY A 9 -12.77 -7.68 -9.35
C GLY A 9 -11.98 -6.68 -10.18
N ARG A 10 -11.21 -5.82 -9.51
CA ARG A 10 -10.32 -4.84 -10.11
C ARG A 10 -8.98 -5.50 -10.44
N SER A 11 -8.30 -4.97 -11.44
CA SER A 11 -6.92 -5.36 -11.75
C SER A 11 -5.98 -4.39 -11.07
N ILE A 12 -4.95 -4.93 -10.42
CA ILE A 12 -3.88 -4.17 -9.76
C ILE A 12 -2.53 -4.58 -10.33
N ILE A 13 -1.53 -3.74 -10.21
CA ILE A 13 -0.14 -4.13 -10.44
C ILE A 13 0.42 -4.57 -9.10
N ARG A 14 0.90 -5.81 -8.98
CA ARG A 14 1.61 -6.32 -7.80
C ARG A 14 2.95 -6.90 -8.25
N ASP A 15 4.03 -6.46 -7.61
CA ASP A 15 5.40 -6.88 -7.92
C ASP A 15 5.80 -6.68 -9.40
N GLY A 16 5.14 -5.73 -10.08
CA GLY A 16 5.38 -5.45 -11.50
C GLY A 16 4.59 -6.36 -12.46
N ALA A 17 3.64 -7.16 -11.97
CA ALA A 17 2.73 -7.93 -12.79
C ALA A 17 1.29 -7.46 -12.61
N LEU A 18 0.51 -7.48 -13.70
CA LEU A 18 -0.93 -7.24 -13.61
C LEU A 18 -1.61 -8.49 -13.02
N VAL A 19 -2.25 -8.32 -11.86
CA VAL A 19 -2.96 -9.40 -11.15
C VAL A 19 -4.38 -8.96 -10.81
N ARG A 20 -5.25 -9.94 -10.57
CA ARG A 20 -6.60 -9.67 -10.07
C ARG A 20 -6.56 -9.38 -8.58
N ASP A 21 -7.31 -8.38 -8.15
CA ASP A 21 -7.54 -8.11 -6.74
C ASP A 21 -8.60 -9.06 -6.16
N GLU A 22 -8.24 -9.73 -5.07
CA GLU A 22 -9.07 -10.73 -4.39
C GLU A 22 -9.62 -10.24 -3.05
N TRP A 23 -9.22 -9.03 -2.64
CA TRP A 23 -9.65 -8.42 -1.39
C TRP A 23 -11.09 -7.92 -1.46
N THR A 24 -11.89 -8.21 -0.44
CA THR A 24 -13.27 -7.75 -0.34
C THR A 24 -13.36 -6.57 0.62
N TRP A 25 -13.77 -5.40 0.11
CA TRP A 25 -14.04 -4.23 0.96
C TRP A 25 -15.28 -4.47 1.83
N ILE A 26 -15.21 -4.10 3.10
CA ILE A 26 -16.36 -4.10 4.02
C ILE A 26 -16.56 -2.70 4.61
N ASP A 27 -17.67 -2.07 4.24
CA ASP A 27 -18.06 -0.74 4.74
C ASP A 27 -18.28 -0.71 6.25
N ASP A 28 -17.98 0.40 6.90
CA ASP A 28 -17.95 0.50 8.37
C ASP A 28 -19.20 0.00 9.09
N ASP A 29 -20.38 0.21 8.51
CA ASP A 29 -21.67 -0.18 9.11
C ASP A 29 -22.20 -1.54 8.62
N ALA A 30 -21.55 -2.16 7.64
CA ALA A 30 -21.99 -3.45 7.11
C ALA A 30 -21.72 -4.56 8.14
N PRO A 31 -22.60 -5.58 8.27
CA PRO A 31 -22.35 -6.71 9.17
C PRO A 31 -21.06 -7.43 8.74
N LEU A 32 -20.27 -7.88 9.72
CA LEU A 32 -19.13 -8.74 9.41
C LEU A 32 -19.66 -10.00 8.76
N PRO A 33 -19.19 -10.35 7.55
CA PRO A 33 -19.75 -11.47 6.84
C PRO A 33 -19.35 -12.75 7.58
N VAL A 34 -20.35 -13.54 7.97
CA VAL A 34 -20.16 -14.90 8.48
C VAL A 34 -19.81 -15.76 7.26
N LEU A 35 -18.52 -15.78 6.92
CA LEU A 35 -18.08 -16.41 5.69
C LEU A 35 -17.82 -17.89 5.91
N THR A 36 -18.56 -18.73 5.19
CA THR A 36 -18.35 -20.19 5.11
C THR A 36 -17.02 -20.57 4.48
N ARG A 37 -16.36 -19.61 3.80
CA ARG A 37 -14.98 -19.70 3.31
C ARG A 37 -14.24 -18.44 3.72
N ALA A 38 -13.19 -18.59 4.51
CA ALA A 38 -12.26 -17.55 4.93
C ALA A 38 -11.73 -16.74 3.72
N ARG A 39 -12.46 -15.71 3.28
CA ARG A 39 -11.99 -14.75 2.27
C ARG A 39 -11.17 -13.66 2.94
N ASP A 40 -10.33 -13.02 2.15
CA ASP A 40 -9.54 -11.88 2.59
C ASP A 40 -10.37 -10.61 2.52
N VAL A 41 -10.29 -9.79 3.57
CA VAL A 41 -11.15 -8.62 3.73
C VAL A 41 -10.34 -7.37 3.99
N LEU A 42 -10.77 -6.28 3.39
CA LEU A 42 -10.19 -4.95 3.56
C LEU A 42 -11.21 -4.08 4.28
N VAL A 43 -10.79 -3.43 5.36
CA VAL A 43 -11.64 -2.54 6.18
C VAL A 43 -10.98 -1.18 6.36
N SER A 44 -11.73 -0.16 6.76
CA SER A 44 -11.14 1.11 7.21
C SER A 44 -10.29 0.94 8.48
N SER A 45 -9.36 1.85 8.72
CA SER A 45 -8.61 1.91 9.99
C SER A 45 -9.54 2.03 11.21
N ALA A 46 -10.64 2.77 11.08
CA ALA A 46 -11.62 3.00 12.14
C ALA A 46 -12.34 1.70 12.49
N ARG A 47 -12.78 0.97 11.46
CA ARG A 47 -13.41 -0.33 11.63
C ARG A 47 -12.46 -1.35 12.22
N TRP A 48 -11.20 -1.38 11.78
CA TRP A 48 -10.19 -2.25 12.37
C TRP A 48 -10.06 -2.03 13.88
N ARG A 49 -9.94 -0.77 14.33
CA ARG A 49 -9.85 -0.45 15.76
C ARG A 49 -11.08 -0.88 16.55
N ARG A 50 -12.27 -0.72 15.97
CA ARG A 50 -13.54 -1.05 16.63
C ARG A 50 -13.81 -2.56 16.70
N ASP A 51 -13.57 -3.28 15.60
CA ASP A 51 -14.01 -4.67 15.42
C ASP A 51 -12.83 -5.67 15.43
N ARG A 52 -11.64 -5.24 15.89
CA ARG A 52 -10.36 -5.98 15.82
C ARG A 52 -10.48 -7.46 16.19
N ALA A 53 -11.03 -7.76 17.36
CA ALA A 53 -11.14 -9.13 17.87
C ALA A 53 -12.02 -10.01 16.97
N ALA A 54 -13.13 -9.46 16.47
CA ALA A 54 -14.03 -10.16 15.57
C ALA A 54 -13.37 -10.38 14.18
N LEU A 55 -12.63 -9.39 13.68
CA LEU A 55 -11.89 -9.51 12.42
C LEU A 55 -10.80 -10.58 12.46
N LEU A 56 -10.09 -10.69 13.58
CA LEU A 56 -9.05 -11.70 13.79
C LEU A 56 -9.62 -13.12 13.96
N THR A 57 -10.81 -13.26 14.55
CA THR A 57 -11.45 -14.58 14.80
C THR A 57 -12.27 -15.10 13.62
N ARG A 58 -12.62 -14.24 12.66
CA ARG A 58 -13.40 -14.59 11.45
C ARG A 58 -12.72 -15.66 10.58
N GLY A 59 -11.39 -15.71 10.58
CA GLY A 59 -10.59 -16.52 9.65
C GLY A 59 -10.41 -15.86 8.28
N GLY A 60 -9.28 -16.15 7.62
CA GLY A 60 -8.84 -15.45 6.42
C GLY A 60 -8.01 -14.20 6.76
N ARG A 61 -7.36 -13.60 5.77
CA ARG A 61 -6.46 -12.47 6.01
C ARG A 61 -7.26 -11.18 6.16
N VAL A 62 -6.71 -10.25 6.93
CA VAL A 62 -7.28 -8.91 7.11
C VAL A 62 -6.31 -7.88 6.59
N GLY A 63 -6.85 -6.90 5.89
CA GLY A 63 -6.15 -5.72 5.45
C GLY A 63 -6.84 -4.47 5.96
N VAL A 64 -6.06 -3.39 6.07
CA VAL A 64 -6.56 -2.09 6.53
C VAL A 64 -6.27 -1.03 5.49
N ARG A 65 -7.26 -0.20 5.19
CA ARG A 65 -7.10 1.04 4.44
C ARG A 65 -6.85 2.21 5.38
N LEU A 66 -5.75 2.91 5.15
CA LEU A 66 -5.43 4.23 5.68
C LEU A 66 -5.75 5.29 4.61
N GLN A 67 -6.30 6.42 5.02
CA GLN A 67 -6.33 7.64 4.21
C GLN A 67 -4.97 8.35 4.26
N THR A 68 -4.65 9.19 3.28
CA THR A 68 -3.37 9.92 3.21
C THR A 68 -3.03 10.74 4.46
N ASP A 69 -4.05 11.24 5.17
CA ASP A 69 -3.91 12.08 6.36
C ASP A 69 -3.80 11.27 7.66
N GLU A 70 -4.00 9.95 7.61
CA GLU A 70 -3.85 9.07 8.75
C GLU A 70 -2.38 8.70 9.01
N LEU A 71 -2.04 8.57 10.29
CA LEU A 71 -0.68 8.25 10.72
C LEU A 71 -0.44 6.74 10.69
N ALA A 72 0.74 6.32 10.21
CA ALA A 72 1.20 4.92 10.33
C ALA A 72 1.15 4.40 11.78
N ALA A 73 1.39 5.29 12.75
CA ALA A 73 1.34 4.99 14.18
C ALA A 73 -0.03 4.47 14.64
N SER A 74 -1.12 4.80 13.94
CA SER A 74 -2.49 4.39 14.30
C SER A 74 -2.74 2.88 14.19
N ILE A 75 -1.86 2.16 13.48
CA ILE A 75 -1.93 0.70 13.30
C ILE A 75 -0.59 0.01 13.62
N ALA A 76 0.36 0.74 14.23
CA ALA A 76 1.73 0.28 14.45
C ALA A 76 1.82 -1.03 15.24
N ASP A 77 1.03 -1.15 16.31
CA ASP A 77 1.02 -2.35 17.17
C ASP A 77 0.32 -3.56 16.51
N ASP A 78 -0.39 -3.30 15.41
CA ASP A 78 -1.22 -4.29 14.73
C ASP A 78 -0.63 -4.78 13.41
N VAL A 79 0.47 -4.18 12.92
CA VAL A 79 1.05 -4.49 11.62
C VAL A 79 1.37 -5.98 11.43
N GLY A 80 1.72 -6.70 12.51
CA GLY A 80 1.99 -8.14 12.47
C GLY A 80 0.76 -9.03 12.25
N HIS A 81 -0.44 -8.46 12.41
CA HIS A 81 -1.71 -9.16 12.18
C HIS A 81 -2.32 -8.87 10.80
N LEU A 82 -1.79 -7.88 10.09
CA LEU A 82 -2.31 -7.43 8.81
C LEU A 82 -1.53 -8.10 7.69
N ALA A 83 -2.23 -8.61 6.67
CA ALA A 83 -1.58 -9.10 5.47
C ALA A 83 -1.53 -8.05 4.34
N LEU A 84 -2.34 -7.00 4.45
CA LEU A 84 -2.39 -5.87 3.53
C LEU A 84 -2.55 -4.57 4.31
N ILE A 85 -1.74 -3.56 3.97
CA ILE A 85 -2.03 -2.17 4.31
C ILE A 85 -2.22 -1.43 3.00
N GLU A 86 -3.38 -0.82 2.83
CA GLU A 86 -3.71 0.00 1.68
C GLU A 86 -3.64 1.48 2.09
N ILE A 87 -2.93 2.31 1.33
CA ILE A 87 -2.92 3.77 1.51
C ILE A 87 -3.69 4.38 0.35
N HIS A 88 -4.84 4.97 0.65
CA HIS A 88 -5.70 5.63 -0.32
C HIS A 88 -5.29 7.09 -0.49
N VAL A 89 -4.78 7.40 -1.69
CA VAL A 89 -4.28 8.73 -2.06
C VAL A 89 -5.40 9.57 -2.65
N HIS A 90 -5.96 10.50 -1.86
CA HIS A 90 -7.03 11.41 -2.35
C HIS A 90 -6.55 12.40 -3.41
N LYS A 91 -5.44 13.08 -3.15
CA LYS A 91 -4.80 14.02 -4.06
C LYS A 91 -3.32 14.07 -3.77
N PHE A 92 -2.51 14.10 -4.82
CA PHE A 92 -1.07 14.32 -4.69
C PHE A 92 -0.81 15.78 -4.32
N VAL A 93 -0.64 16.06 -3.02
CA VAL A 93 -0.36 17.43 -2.53
C VAL A 93 0.93 17.50 -1.70
N ASP A 94 1.18 16.53 -0.80
CA ASP A 94 2.26 16.67 0.19
C ASP A 94 3.21 15.47 0.35
N GLY A 95 2.98 14.37 -0.38
CA GLY A 95 3.84 13.19 -0.32
C GLY A 95 3.81 12.42 1.01
N ARG A 96 2.86 12.67 1.93
CA ARG A 96 2.77 11.96 3.22
C ARG A 96 2.67 10.45 3.10
N PHE A 97 2.09 9.96 2.01
CA PHE A 97 2.01 8.53 1.72
C PHE A 97 3.41 7.89 1.55
N TYR A 98 4.42 8.63 1.08
CA TYR A 98 5.81 8.14 1.01
C TYR A 98 6.41 7.96 2.42
N THR A 99 6.24 8.96 3.28
CA THR A 99 6.70 8.90 4.67
C THR A 99 5.99 7.78 5.43
N THR A 100 4.68 7.67 5.25
CA THR A 100 3.85 6.62 5.87
C THR A 100 4.32 5.23 5.45
N ALA A 101 4.52 4.99 4.15
CA ALA A 101 5.04 3.73 3.63
C ALA A 101 6.42 3.38 4.22
N ARG A 102 7.33 4.35 4.24
CA ARG A 102 8.69 4.15 4.77
C ARG A 102 8.66 3.84 6.27
N LEU A 103 7.80 4.51 7.04
CA LEU A 103 7.64 4.23 8.47
C LEU A 103 7.06 2.84 8.72
N LEU A 104 6.05 2.43 7.94
CA LEU A 104 5.47 1.08 8.04
C LEU A 104 6.54 0.00 7.81
N ARG A 105 7.38 0.15 6.79
CA ARG A 105 8.47 -0.80 6.51
C ARG A 105 9.60 -0.75 7.54
N MET A 106 10.19 0.44 7.74
CA MET A 106 11.47 0.57 8.44
C MET A 106 11.31 0.62 9.96
N ARG A 107 10.26 1.28 10.45
CA ARG A 107 10.07 1.51 11.88
C ARG A 107 9.14 0.47 12.50
N HIS A 108 8.05 0.14 11.81
CA HIS A 108 7.05 -0.80 12.30
C HIS A 108 7.26 -2.22 11.79
N GLY A 109 8.18 -2.45 10.85
CA GLY A 109 8.54 -3.79 10.41
C GLY A 109 7.42 -4.52 9.66
N PHE A 110 6.50 -3.78 9.01
CA PHE A 110 5.45 -4.39 8.23
C PHE A 110 6.03 -5.14 7.03
N THR A 111 5.72 -6.43 6.91
CA THR A 111 6.19 -7.32 5.84
C THR A 111 5.09 -7.76 4.88
N GLY A 112 3.83 -7.40 5.14
CA GLY A 112 2.70 -7.72 4.26
C GLY A 112 2.68 -6.88 2.98
N GLU A 113 1.63 -7.04 2.19
CA GLU A 113 1.42 -6.26 0.96
C GLU A 113 1.18 -4.78 1.34
N LEU A 114 1.98 -3.86 0.82
CA LEU A 114 1.69 -2.42 0.93
C LEU A 114 1.18 -1.88 -0.40
N ARG A 115 -0.07 -1.44 -0.41
CA ARG A 115 -0.80 -1.04 -1.63
C ARG A 115 -1.06 0.45 -1.67
N ALA A 116 -0.90 1.06 -2.84
CA ALA A 116 -1.38 2.41 -3.10
C ALA A 116 -2.63 2.41 -3.99
N THR A 117 -3.63 3.22 -3.64
CA THR A 117 -4.87 3.38 -4.42
C THR A 117 -5.27 4.85 -4.53
N GLY A 118 -6.26 5.17 -5.37
CA GLY A 118 -6.72 6.55 -5.58
C GLY A 118 -5.96 7.26 -6.71
N ASP A 119 -5.45 8.46 -6.45
CA ASP A 119 -4.70 9.26 -7.42
C ASP A 119 -3.24 8.81 -7.56
N VAL A 120 -3.06 7.56 -7.96
CA VAL A 120 -1.75 6.96 -8.26
C VAL A 120 -1.40 7.23 -9.73
N LEU A 121 -0.25 7.84 -9.97
CA LEU A 121 0.22 8.22 -11.31
C LEU A 121 1.34 7.27 -11.77
N PRO A 122 1.29 6.71 -13.01
CA PRO A 122 2.28 5.76 -13.52
C PRO A 122 3.75 6.16 -13.34
N ASP A 123 4.08 7.44 -13.50
CA ASP A 123 5.43 8.00 -13.34
C ASP A 123 5.95 7.95 -11.89
N GLN A 124 5.07 7.84 -10.90
CA GLN A 124 5.43 7.81 -9.48
C GLN A 124 5.70 6.39 -8.94
N LEU A 125 5.24 5.36 -9.65
CA LEU A 125 5.29 3.96 -9.18
C LEU A 125 6.70 3.53 -8.79
N PHE A 126 7.71 4.00 -9.52
CA PHE A 126 9.11 3.74 -9.21
C PHE A 126 9.52 4.27 -7.83
N PHE A 127 9.23 5.55 -7.54
CA PHE A 127 9.53 6.16 -6.25
C PHE A 127 8.73 5.50 -5.13
N MET A 128 7.47 5.18 -5.39
CA MET A 128 6.60 4.50 -4.43
C MET A 128 7.16 3.12 -4.08
N ARG A 129 7.63 2.36 -5.07
CA ARG A 129 8.30 1.08 -4.82
C ARG A 129 9.53 1.23 -3.93
N ARG A 130 10.37 2.24 -4.17
CA ARG A 130 11.55 2.52 -3.30
C ARG A 130 11.19 2.90 -1.87
N CYS A 131 10.00 3.46 -1.64
CA CYS A 131 9.49 3.77 -0.31
C CYS A 131 8.83 2.55 0.37
N GLY A 132 8.61 1.46 -0.36
CA GLY A 132 8.15 0.19 0.18
C GLY A 132 6.78 -0.28 -0.28
N PHE A 133 6.17 0.38 -1.29
CA PHE A 133 4.93 -0.12 -1.92
C PHE A 133 5.21 -1.28 -2.86
N ASP A 134 4.40 -2.34 -2.78
CA ASP A 134 4.54 -3.52 -3.64
C ASP A 134 3.40 -3.62 -4.67
N SER A 135 2.25 -3.01 -4.35
CA SER A 135 1.06 -3.08 -5.19
C SER A 135 0.41 -1.71 -5.43
N PHE A 136 -0.24 -1.59 -6.59
CA PHE A 136 -0.77 -0.35 -7.11
C PHE A 136 -2.12 -0.59 -7.79
N GLU A 137 -3.15 0.10 -7.32
CA GLU A 137 -4.43 0.20 -8.02
C GLU A 137 -4.39 1.44 -8.91
N LEU A 138 -4.34 1.22 -10.23
CA LEU A 138 -4.42 2.30 -11.20
C LEU A 138 -5.87 2.52 -11.60
N ARG A 139 -6.24 3.79 -11.79
CA ARG A 139 -7.53 4.12 -12.41
C ARG A 139 -7.59 3.52 -13.82
N GLN A 140 -8.77 3.05 -14.21
CA GLN A 140 -9.02 2.39 -15.51
C GLN A 140 -8.68 3.27 -16.73
N ASP A 141 -8.60 4.59 -16.55
CA ASP A 141 -8.21 5.57 -17.57
C ASP A 141 -6.69 5.71 -17.73
N LYS A 142 -5.87 5.15 -16.84
CA LYS A 142 -4.41 5.21 -16.90
C LYS A 142 -3.83 3.93 -17.54
N ARG A 143 -2.94 4.12 -18.52
CA ARG A 143 -2.32 3.04 -19.31
C ARG A 143 -1.47 2.12 -18.44
N VAL A 144 -1.97 0.92 -18.18
CA VAL A 144 -1.26 -0.16 -17.46
C VAL A 144 0.11 -0.41 -18.07
N GLU A 145 0.24 -0.33 -19.39
CA GLU A 145 1.51 -0.51 -20.10
C GLU A 145 2.53 0.57 -19.75
N THR A 146 2.08 1.81 -19.54
CA THR A 146 2.97 2.91 -19.10
C THR A 146 3.43 2.68 -17.67
N ALA A 147 2.57 2.17 -16.80
CA ALA A 147 2.92 1.85 -15.42
C ALA A 147 3.90 0.67 -15.32
N LEU A 148 3.69 -0.39 -16.09
CA LEU A 148 4.63 -1.51 -16.18
C LEU A 148 5.99 -1.05 -16.70
N ARG A 149 6.01 -0.26 -17.78
CA ARG A 149 7.24 0.36 -18.28
C ARG A 149 7.91 1.26 -17.24
N ALA A 150 7.18 2.06 -16.47
CA ALA A 150 7.77 2.91 -15.44
C ALA A 150 8.48 2.09 -14.35
N LEU A 151 7.98 0.89 -14.05
CA LEU A 151 8.62 -0.06 -13.12
C LEU A 151 9.84 -0.77 -13.75
N GLU A 152 9.82 -1.05 -15.05
CA GLU A 152 10.91 -1.70 -15.78
C GLU A 152 12.06 -0.74 -16.13
N SER A 153 11.75 0.48 -16.58
CA SER A 153 12.68 1.48 -17.15
C SER A 153 13.85 1.83 -16.25
N PHE A 154 13.70 1.64 -14.93
CA PHE A 154 14.73 1.98 -13.95
C PHE A 154 15.31 0.76 -13.22
N SER A 155 14.87 -0.46 -13.56
CA SER A 155 15.69 -1.66 -13.29
C SER A 155 17.03 -1.59 -14.06
N VAL A 156 17.03 -0.85 -15.17
CA VAL A 156 18.22 -0.39 -15.88
C VAL A 156 18.65 0.96 -15.31
N VAL A 157 19.33 0.89 -14.16
CA VAL A 157 20.27 1.87 -13.57
C VAL A 157 20.33 3.25 -14.24
N TYR A 158 19.65 4.25 -13.66
CA TYR A 158 20.00 5.64 -13.87
C TYR A 158 21.05 6.06 -12.82
N GLN A 159 22.31 5.67 -13.08
CA GLN A 159 23.55 6.08 -12.41
C GLN A 159 23.69 5.68 -10.91
N GLY A 160 24.77 5.08 -10.43
CA GLY A 160 26.16 5.44 -10.73
C GLY A 160 26.60 6.72 -10.03
N ALA A 161 26.03 7.09 -8.87
CA ALA A 161 26.50 8.24 -8.09
C ALA A 161 26.06 8.17 -6.62
N GLU A 162 26.87 7.53 -5.76
CA GLU A 162 27.20 8.03 -4.41
C GLU A 162 28.38 7.24 -3.81
N ASP A 163 29.47 7.15 -4.57
CA ASP A 163 30.82 6.91 -4.01
C ASP A 163 31.67 8.14 -4.31
N GLN A 164 31.25 9.30 -3.80
CA GLN A 164 32.16 10.43 -3.58
C GLN A 164 31.80 11.10 -2.26
N ALA A 165 32.72 11.00 -1.30
CA ALA A 165 32.64 11.74 -0.05
C ALA A 165 32.40 13.25 -0.32
N PRO A 166 31.60 13.92 0.52
CA PRO A 166 31.18 15.29 0.26
C PRO A 166 32.36 16.26 0.15
N LEU A 167 32.25 17.20 -0.81
CA LEU A 167 33.29 18.13 -1.26
C LEU A 167 33.92 19.00 -0.15
N TYR A 168 33.30 19.12 1.02
CA TYR A 168 33.86 19.86 2.15
C TYR A 168 35.05 19.16 2.83
N ARG A 169 35.36 17.90 2.49
CA ARG A 169 36.53 17.18 3.02
C ARG A 169 37.83 17.40 2.22
N ARG A 170 37.80 18.22 1.15
CA ARG A 170 38.98 18.56 0.34
C ARG A 170 39.44 19.99 0.59
N ARG A 171 40.02 20.24 1.77
CA ARG A 171 41.01 21.30 2.06
C ARG A 171 41.33 21.33 3.56
N ALA A 172 42.43 20.68 3.94
CA ALA A 172 43.29 21.08 5.07
C ALA A 172 44.51 20.13 5.13
N LEU A 173 45.37 20.17 4.12
CA LEU A 173 46.79 19.87 4.27
C LEU A 173 47.51 20.90 3.40
N GLY A 174 47.85 22.01 4.04
CA GLY A 174 49.02 22.81 3.67
C GLY A 174 50.23 22.23 4.37
#